data_AF-A0A843RU85-F1
#
_entry.id   AF-A0A843RU85-F1
#
_cell.length_a   1.000
_cell.length_b   1.000
_cell.length_c   1.000
_cell.angle_alpha   90.00
_cell.angle_beta   90.00
_cell.angle_gamma   90.00
#
_symmetry.space_group_name_H-M   'P 1'
#
loop_
_entity.id
_entity.type
_entity.pdbx_description
1 polymer ?
#
loop_
_entity_poly.entity_id
_entity_poly.type
_entity_poly.pdbx_seq_one_letter_code
_entity_poly.pdbx_strand_id
1 'polypeptide(L)'
;MLRLVERLFGDGEIRERGVLLARAGYTLAVYRDWRRQEDDLVAGDYVIEGHLMADPETLARLVAPLTPRELLLDDGRRLQILIVSADGAIMNVEGETFR
;
A
#
# COMPACT_ATOMS: atom_id res chain seq x y z
N MET A 1 2.70 -14.98 12.15
CA MET A 1 3.78 -15.28 11.17
C MET A 1 3.38 -14.68 9.85
N LEU A 2 4.15 -13.72 9.34
CA LEU A 2 3.88 -13.14 8.02
C LEU A 2 4.32 -14.08 6.90
N ARG A 3 3.45 -14.26 5.90
CA ARG A 3 3.77 -14.97 4.66
C ARG A 3 3.52 -14.05 3.47
N LEU A 4 4.50 -13.94 2.59
CA LEU A 4 4.34 -13.25 1.31
C LEU A 4 3.34 -14.05 0.45
N VAL A 5 2.30 -13.37 -0.04
CA VAL A 5 1.23 -13.95 -0.84
C VAL A 5 1.33 -13.50 -2.29
N GLU A 6 1.68 -12.23 -2.50
CA GLU A 6 1.67 -11.61 -3.82
C GLU A 6 2.72 -10.50 -3.91
N ARG A 7 3.26 -10.27 -5.10
CA ARG A 7 4.05 -9.09 -5.44
C ARG A 7 3.41 -8.38 -6.61
N LEU A 8 3.28 -7.07 -6.51
CA LEU A 8 2.64 -6.23 -7.53
C LEU A 8 3.59 -5.13 -7.95
N PHE A 9 3.58 -4.83 -9.23
CA PHE A 9 4.30 -3.70 -9.81
C PHE A 9 3.50 -3.18 -10.98
N GLY A 10 3.54 -1.87 -11.20
CA GLY A 10 2.75 -1.22 -12.23
C GLY A 10 2.74 0.28 -12.03
N ASP A 11 1.83 0.95 -12.73
CA ASP A 11 1.58 2.37 -12.59
C ASP A 11 0.24 2.61 -11.91
N GLY A 12 0.16 3.59 -11.02
CA GLY A 12 -1.03 3.87 -10.25
C GLY A 12 -1.33 5.36 -10.10
N GLU A 13 -2.53 5.64 -9.63
CA GLU A 13 -2.97 6.99 -9.28
C GLU A 13 -3.04 7.13 -7.76
N ILE A 14 -2.40 8.17 -7.22
CA ILE A 14 -2.53 8.55 -5.82
C ILE A 14 -3.61 9.62 -5.71
N ARG A 15 -4.63 9.36 -4.90
CA ARG A 15 -5.77 10.23 -4.69
C ARG A 15 -5.98 10.56 -3.22
N GLU A 16 -6.56 11.73 -2.96
CA GLU A 16 -7.11 12.08 -1.65
C GLU A 16 -8.52 12.61 -1.85
N ARG A 17 -9.50 11.97 -1.16
CA ARG A 17 -10.92 12.38 -1.24
C ARG A 17 -11.41 12.51 -2.69
N GLY A 18 -10.95 11.61 -3.57
CA GLY A 18 -11.27 11.58 -5.00
C GLY A 18 -10.43 12.51 -5.89
N VAL A 19 -9.65 13.42 -5.32
CA VAL A 19 -8.77 14.34 -6.05
C VAL A 19 -7.47 13.63 -6.42
N LEU A 20 -7.08 13.68 -7.69
CA LEU A 20 -5.79 13.17 -8.16
C LEU A 20 -4.65 14.06 -7.67
N LEU A 21 -3.70 13.46 -6.94
CA LEU A 21 -2.51 14.15 -6.45
C LEU A 21 -1.32 13.91 -7.36
N ALA A 22 -1.13 12.67 -7.77
CA ALA A 22 0.00 12.25 -8.59
C ALA A 22 -0.30 10.93 -9.31
N ARG A 23 0.49 10.67 -10.36
CA ARG A 23 0.67 9.34 -10.94
C ARG A 23 2.07 8.87 -10.62
N ALA A 24 2.22 7.62 -10.20
CA ALA A 24 3.52 7.06 -9.87
C ALA A 24 3.53 5.57 -10.20
N GLY A 25 4.71 5.05 -10.52
CA GLY A 25 4.95 3.62 -10.47
C GLY A 25 4.82 3.12 -9.03
N TYR A 26 4.54 1.83 -8.84
CA TYR A 26 4.56 1.19 -7.53
C TYR A 26 5.25 -0.16 -7.58
N THR A 27 5.78 -0.55 -6.43
CA THR A 27 6.14 -1.94 -6.11
C THR A 27 5.55 -2.27 -4.74
N LEU A 28 4.71 -3.31 -4.66
CA LEU A 28 4.04 -3.75 -3.44
C LEU A 28 4.40 -5.21 -3.14
N ALA A 29 4.57 -5.50 -1.85
CA ALA A 29 4.60 -6.85 -1.30
C ALA A 29 3.37 -7.02 -0.40
N VAL A 30 2.55 -8.01 -0.72
CA VAL A 30 1.32 -8.33 0.01
C VAL A 30 1.60 -9.53 0.89
N TYR A 31 1.55 -9.32 2.20
CA TYR A 31 1.71 -10.34 3.21
C TYR A 31 0.37 -10.66 3.87
N ARG A 32 0.27 -11.88 4.38
CA ARG A 32 -0.81 -12.26 5.28
C ARG A 32 -0.23 -12.79 6.58
N ASP A 33 -0.72 -12.29 7.71
CA ASP A 33 -0.38 -12.85 9.01
C ASP A 33 -1.09 -14.20 9.17
N TRP A 34 -0.40 -15.15 9.78
CA TRP A 34 -0.91 -16.46 10.15
C TRP A 34 -0.67 -16.67 11.62
N ARG A 35 -1.76 -16.91 12.36
CA ARG A 35 -1.74 -17.15 13.79
C ARG A 35 -2.07 -18.61 14.04
N ARG A 36 -1.36 -19.23 14.98
CA ARG A 36 -1.70 -20.56 15.45
C ARG A 36 -2.82 -20.45 16.46
N GLN A 37 -3.92 -21.14 16.22
CA GLN A 37 -5.02 -21.28 17.14
C GLN A 37 -5.24 -22.77 17.35
N GLU A 38 -4.93 -23.26 18.56
CA GLU A 38 -4.88 -24.70 18.86
C GLU A 38 -3.92 -25.44 17.91
N ASP A 39 -4.44 -26.38 17.12
CA ASP A 39 -3.69 -27.15 16.12
C ASP A 39 -3.86 -26.63 14.69
N ASP A 40 -4.63 -25.56 14.50
CA ASP A 40 -4.88 -24.95 13.20
C ASP A 40 -4.06 -23.67 12.97
N LEU A 41 -3.78 -23.40 11.69
CA LEU A 41 -3.27 -22.12 11.22
C LEU A 41 -4.43 -21.29 10.67
N VAL A 42 -4.74 -20.19 11.36
CA VAL A 42 -5.79 -19.26 10.96
C VAL A 42 -5.16 -18.04 10.33
N ALA A 43 -5.74 -17.63 9.19
CA ALA A 43 -5.29 -16.46 8.48
C ALA A 43 -5.78 -15.19 9.20
N GLY A 44 -4.84 -14.33 9.58
CA GLY A 44 -5.07 -13.02 10.15
C GLY A 44 -5.11 -11.93 9.09
N ASP A 45 -4.66 -10.74 9.50
CA ASP A 45 -4.74 -9.50 8.74
C ASP A 45 -3.75 -9.46 7.57
N TYR A 46 -4.08 -8.61 6.59
CA TYR A 46 -3.17 -8.28 5.49
C TYR A 46 -2.24 -7.14 5.90
N VAL A 47 -0.97 -7.31 5.53
CA VAL A 47 0.06 -6.26 5.63
C VAL A 47 0.59 -6.04 4.22
N ILE A 48 0.46 -4.83 3.70
CA ILE A 48 0.91 -4.45 2.36
C ILE A 48 1.92 -3.33 2.53
N GLU A 49 3.12 -3.56 2.05
CA GLU A 49 4.23 -2.59 2.13
C GLU A 49 4.86 -2.44 0.76
N GLY A 50 5.47 -1.29 0.50
CA GLY A 50 6.01 -1.03 -0.82
C GLY A 50 6.67 0.32 -0.98
N HIS A 51 6.89 0.69 -2.23
CA HIS A 51 7.43 1.98 -2.63
C HIS A 51 6.66 2.54 -3.83
N LEU A 52 6.49 3.85 -3.84
CA LEU A 52 6.10 4.66 -4.99
C LEU A 52 7.36 5.10 -5.76
N MET A 53 7.26 5.12 -7.07
CA MET A 53 8.32 5.53 -7.99
C MET A 53 7.82 6.73 -8.80
N ALA A 54 8.29 7.92 -8.43
CA ALA A 54 8.05 9.17 -9.14
C ALA A 54 9.29 10.05 -9.05
N ASP A 55 9.26 11.21 -9.71
CA ASP A 55 10.30 12.20 -9.50
C ASP A 55 10.35 12.65 -8.02
N PRO A 56 11.54 13.02 -7.49
CA PRO A 56 11.68 13.38 -6.07
C PRO A 56 10.80 14.55 -5.62
N GLU A 57 10.51 15.51 -6.50
CA GLU A 57 9.64 16.64 -6.16
C GLU A 57 8.20 16.16 -5.93
N THR A 58 7.70 15.27 -6.80
CA THR A 58 6.41 14.62 -6.62
C THR A 58 6.35 13.82 -5.32
N LEU A 59 7.34 12.98 -5.03
CA LEU A 59 7.34 12.19 -3.79
C LEU A 59 7.36 13.09 -2.55
N ALA A 60 8.18 14.15 -2.54
CA ALA A 60 8.25 15.10 -1.45
C ALA A 60 6.91 15.80 -1.16
N ARG A 61 6.12 16.11 -2.20
CA ARG A 61 4.78 16.71 -2.06
C ARG A 61 3.74 15.73 -1.51
N LEU A 62 3.95 14.43 -1.70
CA LEU A 62 3.02 13.39 -1.27
C LEU A 62 3.19 13.04 0.21
N VAL A 63 4.37 13.24 0.78
CA VAL A 63 4.65 12.98 2.20
C VAL A 63 3.77 13.85 3.09
N ALA A 64 2.81 13.20 3.73
CA ALA A 64 1.94 13.77 4.73
C ALA A 64 1.74 12.71 5.81
N PRO A 65 2.53 12.76 6.91
CA PRO A 65 2.45 11.75 7.96
C PRO A 65 1.02 11.55 8.45
N LEU A 66 0.62 10.30 8.64
CA LEU A 66 -0.70 9.90 9.17
C LEU A 66 -1.90 10.37 8.34
N THR A 67 -1.69 10.79 7.08
CA THR A 67 -2.78 11.15 6.16
C THR A 67 -3.02 10.00 5.18
N PRO A 68 -4.14 9.25 5.31
CA PRO A 68 -4.48 8.20 4.37
C PRO A 68 -4.67 8.75 2.96
N ARG A 69 -4.08 8.06 1.98
CA ARG A 69 -4.27 8.29 0.56
C ARG A 69 -4.85 7.03 -0.08
N GLU A 70 -5.58 7.19 -1.17
CA GLU A 70 -6.00 6.08 -2.01
C GLU A 70 -4.96 5.85 -3.11
N LEU A 71 -4.45 4.62 -3.22
CA LEU A 71 -3.71 4.14 -4.38
C LEU A 71 -4.67 3.32 -5.25
N LEU A 72 -4.93 3.83 -6.45
CA LEU A 72 -5.66 3.11 -7.49
C LEU A 72 -4.63 2.42 -8.40
N LEU A 73 -4.67 1.10 -8.44
CA LEU A 73 -3.78 0.27 -9.26
C LEU A 73 -4.27 0.23 -10.71
N ASP A 74 -3.38 -0.10 -11.64
CA ASP A 74 -3.69 -0.25 -13.06
C ASP A 74 -4.71 -1.37 -13.36
N ASP A 75 -4.73 -2.40 -12.52
CA ASP A 75 -5.70 -3.49 -12.56
C ASP A 75 -7.08 -3.15 -11.96
N GLY A 76 -7.25 -1.92 -11.49
CA GLY A 76 -8.50 -1.39 -10.95
C GLY A 76 -8.70 -1.61 -9.45
N ARG A 77 -7.81 -2.34 -8.76
CA ARG A 77 -7.86 -2.48 -7.29
C ARG A 77 -7.59 -1.15 -6.59
N ARG A 78 -8.20 -0.97 -5.43
CA ARG A 78 -8.00 0.23 -4.59
C ARG A 78 -7.41 -0.15 -3.25
N LEU A 79 -6.44 0.64 -2.80
CA LEU A 79 -5.78 0.44 -1.50
C LEU A 79 -5.70 1.76 -0.74
N GLN A 80 -6.06 1.75 0.55
CA GLN A 80 -5.76 2.86 1.45
C GLN A 80 -4.34 2.71 1.97
N ILE A 81 -3.50 3.72 1.74
CA ILE A 81 -2.08 3.72 2.08
C ILE A 81 -1.69 4.92 2.93
N LEU A 82 -0.64 4.75 3.72
CA LEU A 82 0.15 5.81 4.32
C LEU A 82 1.47 5.92 3.58
N ILE A 83 1.88 7.15 3.26
CA ILE A 83 3.21 7.45 2.69
C ILE A 83 4.12 7.83 3.85
N VAL A 84 5.06 6.93 4.17
CA VAL A 84 5.81 6.98 5.43
C VAL A 84 7.12 7.76 5.30
N SER A 85 7.62 7.97 4.08
CA SER A 85 8.87 8.68 3.82
C SER A 85 8.93 9.32 2.43
N ALA A 86 9.86 10.27 2.27
CA ALA A 86 10.06 11.06 1.03
C ALA A 86 10.70 10.29 -0.13
N ASP A 87 11.23 9.10 0.14
CA ASP A 87 11.68 8.14 -0.89
C ASP A 87 10.52 7.29 -1.45
N GLY A 88 9.29 7.56 -1.00
CA GLY A 88 8.10 6.92 -1.51
C GLY A 88 7.73 5.62 -0.80
N ALA A 89 8.35 5.27 0.33
CA ALA A 89 7.91 4.08 1.07
C ALA A 89 6.45 4.24 1.54
N ILE A 90 5.69 3.16 1.42
CA ILE A 90 4.26 3.11 1.73
C ILE A 90 3.90 1.84 2.50
N MET A 91 2.81 1.94 3.26
CA MET A 91 2.16 0.81 3.90
C MET A 91 0.64 0.95 3.82
N ASN A 92 -0.13 -0.15 3.88
CA ASN A 92 -1.58 -0.06 4.00
C ASN A 92 -1.99 0.56 5.34
N VAL A 93 -3.17 1.18 5.35
CA VAL A 93 -3.85 1.51 6.60
C VAL A 93 -4.22 0.20 7.31
N GLU A 94 -4.03 0.16 8.63
CA GLU A 94 -4.32 -1.03 9.44
C GLU A 94 -5.77 -1.50 9.26
N GLY A 95 -5.96 -2.80 9.05
CA GLY A 95 -7.26 -3.41 8.80
C GLY A 95 -7.81 -3.20 7.38
N GLU A 96 -7.15 -2.40 6.54
CA GLU A 96 -7.53 -2.20 5.14
C GLU A 96 -6.76 -3.15 4.21
N THR A 97 -7.44 -3.60 3.15
CA THR A 97 -6.88 -4.41 2.06
C THR A 97 -7.43 -3.90 0.73
N PHE A 98 -7.19 -4.62 -0.36
CA PHE A 98 -7.75 -4.28 -1.66
C PHE A 98 -9.29 -4.30 -1.64
N ARG A 99 -9.89 -3.26 -2.22
CA ARG A 99 -11.33 -3.17 -2.52
C ARG A 99 -11.59 -3.13 -4.01
#